data_AF-A0A6P4J5Q6-F1
#
_entry.id   AF-A0A6P4J5Q6-F1
#
_cell.length_a   1.000
_cell.length_b   1.000
_cell.length_c   1.000
_cell.angle_alpha   90.00
_cell.angle_beta   90.00
_cell.angle_gamma   90.00
#
_symmetry.space_group_name_H-M   'P 1'
#
loop_
_entity.id
_entity.type
_entity.pdbx_description
1 polymer ?
#
loop_
_entity_poly.entity_id
_entity_poly.type
_entity_poly.pdbx_seq_one_letter_code
_entity_poly.pdbx_strand_id
1 'polypeptide(L)'
;MSKNTIANVLQCYKCSVSIEKYVLNNKTISTPLCFKFQESNNYAVECPYSTMCLKTISILHLQNGQRQETITRGCAQQKNTTQIFRNKQWEQEHLVQEVYDEGCKDINTDRLAGSTEKKNCYCRGNLCNPSSYVTLDINVMIITFLWLWPYINLFDIVVSYLK
;
A
#
# COMPACT_ATOMS: atom_id res chain seq x y z
N MET A 1 4.61 33.50 -16.65
CA MET A 1 3.15 33.57 -16.88
C MET A 1 2.59 32.16 -16.80
N SER A 2 1.73 31.93 -15.80
CA SER A 2 0.93 30.75 -15.44
C SER A 2 1.11 29.43 -16.19
N LYS A 3 1.57 28.40 -15.46
CA LYS A 3 0.80 27.16 -15.32
C LYS A 3 0.64 26.87 -13.83
N ASN A 4 -0.37 27.50 -13.24
CA ASN A 4 -0.94 27.06 -11.97
C ASN A 4 -1.74 25.78 -12.24
N THR A 5 -1.04 24.68 -12.51
CA THR A 5 -1.63 23.35 -12.43
C THR A 5 -1.75 23.07 -10.95
N ILE A 6 -2.98 22.97 -10.44
CA ILE A 6 -3.24 22.41 -9.11
C ILE A 6 -2.60 21.01 -9.15
N ALA A 7 -1.37 20.89 -8.62
CA ALA A 7 -0.75 19.60 -8.46
C ALA A 7 -1.66 18.87 -7.46
N ASN A 8 -2.44 17.92 -7.97
CA ASN A 8 -3.34 17.14 -7.13
C ASN A 8 -2.47 16.44 -6.09
N VAL A 9 -2.56 16.87 -4.84
CA VAL A 9 -1.81 16.27 -3.74
C VAL A 9 -2.29 14.83 -3.62
N LEU A 10 -1.35 13.88 -3.62
CA LEU A 10 -1.67 12.47 -3.50
C LEU A 10 -2.51 12.21 -2.26
N GLN A 11 -3.60 11.47 -2.41
CA GLN A 11 -4.42 11.00 -1.29
C GLN A 11 -4.20 9.50 -1.07
N CYS A 12 -4.09 9.08 0.18
CA CYS A 12 -3.94 7.68 0.56
C CYS A 12 -4.89 7.33 1.71
N TYR A 13 -5.23 6.05 1.86
CA TYR A 13 -5.83 5.61 3.11
C TYR A 13 -4.78 5.54 4.21
N LYS A 14 -5.14 5.99 5.41
CA LYS A 14 -4.32 5.94 6.61
C LYS A 14 -5.08 5.31 7.77
N CYS A 15 -4.47 4.30 8.37
CA CYS A 15 -4.92 3.69 9.60
C CYS A 15 -3.73 3.03 10.32
N SER A 16 -3.86 2.86 11.63
CA SER A 16 -2.84 2.24 12.48
C SER A 16 -3.44 1.10 13.32
N VAL A 17 -2.59 0.28 13.92
CA VAL A 17 -2.99 -0.77 14.87
C VAL A 17 -3.39 -0.19 16.23
N SER A 18 -2.92 1.03 16.54
CA SER A 18 -3.25 1.77 17.75
C SER A 18 -3.76 3.17 17.40
N ILE A 19 -4.48 3.79 18.33
CA ILE A 19 -4.96 5.16 18.15
C ILE A 19 -3.80 6.12 18.42
N GLU A 20 -3.27 6.72 17.37
CA GLU A 20 -2.31 7.81 17.45
C GLU A 20 -3.04 9.16 17.45
N LYS A 21 -2.76 10.02 18.44
CA LYS A 21 -3.32 11.38 18.51
C LYS A 21 -2.20 12.39 18.37
N TYR A 22 -2.38 13.36 17.48
CA TYR A 22 -1.46 14.47 17.31
C TYR A 22 -2.22 15.78 17.16
N VAL A 23 -1.60 16.89 17.56
CA VAL A 23 -2.20 18.23 17.47
C VAL A 23 -1.61 18.92 16.26
N LEU A 24 -2.47 19.34 15.34
CA LEU A 24 -2.11 20.16 14.19
C LEU A 24 -3.03 21.38 14.16
N ASN A 25 -2.46 22.59 14.18
CA ASN A 25 -3.21 23.85 14.16
C ASN A 25 -4.33 23.91 15.22
N ASN A 26 -4.01 23.56 16.46
CA ASN A 26 -4.96 23.49 17.60
C ASN A 26 -6.12 22.48 17.43
N LYS A 27 -6.05 21.59 16.44
CA LYS A 27 -7.00 20.49 16.24
C LYS A 27 -6.34 19.16 16.58
N THR A 28 -6.99 18.37 17.43
CA THR A 28 -6.58 16.99 17.70
C THR A 28 -7.01 16.11 16.53
N ILE A 29 -6.04 15.52 15.84
CA ILE A 29 -6.26 14.56 14.77
C ILE A 29 -5.94 13.17 15.33
N SER A 30 -6.85 12.23 15.11
CA SER A 30 -6.71 10.84 15.54
C SER A 30 -6.58 9.94 14.33
N THR A 31 -5.53 9.12 14.29
CA THR A 31 -5.42 8.07 13.27
C THR A 31 -6.45 6.97 13.59
N PRO A 32 -7.31 6.59 12.64
CA PRO A 32 -8.31 5.55 12.86
C PRO A 32 -7.67 4.14 12.88
N LEU A 33 -8.35 3.19 13.50
CA LEU A 33 -7.89 1.81 13.64
C LEU A 33 -8.08 1.01 12.35
N CYS A 34 -7.04 0.29 11.92
CA CYS A 34 -7.14 -0.56 10.72
C CYS A 34 -8.08 -1.76 10.89
N PHE A 35 -8.34 -2.20 12.13
CA PHE A 35 -9.30 -3.27 12.42
C PHE A 35 -10.72 -2.91 11.95
N LYS A 36 -11.06 -1.61 11.90
CA LYS A 36 -12.36 -1.11 11.42
C LYS A 36 -12.26 -0.48 10.03
N PHE A 37 -11.18 -0.76 9.30
CA PHE A 37 -10.90 -0.13 8.02
C PHE A 37 -12.04 -0.38 7.04
N GLN A 38 -12.46 0.70 6.39
CA GLN A 38 -13.40 0.71 5.29
C GLN A 38 -12.93 1.75 4.27
N GLU A 39 -13.16 1.50 2.99
CA GLU A 39 -12.78 2.38 1.87
C GLU A 39 -13.63 3.66 1.85
N SER A 40 -13.46 4.50 2.87
CA SER A 40 -14.23 5.71 3.10
C SER A 40 -13.32 6.90 3.37
N ASN A 41 -13.85 8.11 3.16
CA ASN A 41 -13.12 9.35 3.36
C ASN A 41 -12.64 9.56 4.80
N ASN A 42 -13.21 8.87 5.79
CA ASN A 42 -12.74 8.90 7.18
C ASN A 42 -11.32 8.35 7.35
N TYR A 43 -10.85 7.57 6.38
CA TYR A 43 -9.50 7.04 6.33
C TYR A 43 -8.61 7.77 5.32
N ALA A 44 -9.15 8.69 4.52
CA ALA A 44 -8.38 9.39 3.49
C ALA A 44 -7.54 10.51 4.12
N VAL A 45 -6.27 10.60 3.71
CA VAL A 45 -5.36 11.67 4.11
C VAL A 45 -4.58 12.18 2.90
N GLU A 46 -4.18 13.45 2.95
CA GLU A 46 -3.29 14.05 1.97
C GLU A 46 -1.82 13.72 2.28
N CYS A 47 -1.04 13.45 1.25
CA CYS A 47 0.36 13.03 1.29
C CYS A 47 1.25 14.00 0.50
N PRO A 48 1.48 15.24 0.98
CA PRO A 48 2.20 16.28 0.22
C PRO A 48 3.68 15.97 -0.02
N TYR A 49 4.27 15.05 0.74
CA TYR A 49 5.68 14.65 0.65
C TYR A 49 5.85 13.20 0.20
N SER A 50 4.91 12.69 -0.57
CA SER A 50 4.95 11.32 -1.07
C SER A 50 4.32 11.21 -2.46
N THR A 51 4.86 10.32 -3.27
CA THR A 51 4.37 9.97 -4.61
C THR A 51 3.70 8.60 -4.64
N MET A 52 3.71 7.87 -3.53
CA MET A 52 3.14 6.52 -3.41
C MET A 52 2.40 6.32 -2.08
N CYS A 53 1.35 5.51 -2.08
CA CYS A 53 0.75 5.02 -0.84
C CYS A 53 1.47 3.75 -0.37
N LEU A 54 1.41 3.50 0.94
CA LEU A 54 1.97 2.34 1.62
C LEU A 54 0.84 1.53 2.29
N LYS A 55 0.94 0.21 2.15
CA LYS A 55 0.26 -0.80 2.97
C LYS A 55 1.31 -1.72 3.56
N THR A 56 1.34 -1.86 4.88
CA THR A 56 2.25 -2.78 5.57
C THR A 56 1.43 -3.90 6.19
N ILE A 57 1.84 -5.13 5.91
CA ILE A 57 1.29 -6.35 6.51
C ILE A 57 2.36 -6.88 7.46
N SER A 58 2.02 -7.07 8.73
CA SER A 58 2.91 -7.60 9.76
C SER A 58 2.33 -8.88 10.34
N ILE A 59 3.09 -9.97 10.29
CA ILE A 59 2.71 -11.29 10.79
C ILE A 59 3.59 -11.62 11.99
N LEU A 60 2.98 -11.72 13.17
CA LEU A 60 3.62 -12.16 14.40
C LEU A 60 3.42 -13.66 14.58
N HIS A 61 4.52 -14.40 14.75
CA HIS A 61 4.50 -15.83 15.07
C HIS A 61 4.54 -16.04 16.58
N LEU A 62 3.49 -16.66 17.13
CA LEU A 62 3.35 -16.98 18.54
C LEU A 62 3.93 -18.38 18.86
N GLN A 63 4.30 -18.61 20.12
CA GLN A 63 5.03 -19.82 20.56
C GLN A 63 4.28 -21.15 20.32
N ASN A 64 2.95 -21.10 20.18
CA ASN A 64 2.09 -22.26 19.92
C ASN A 64 1.82 -22.50 18.42
N GLY A 65 2.58 -21.85 17.52
CA GLY A 65 2.37 -21.93 16.08
C GLY A 65 1.18 -21.08 15.58
N GLN A 66 0.49 -20.35 16.46
CA GLN A 66 -0.50 -19.36 16.02
C GLN A 66 0.19 -18.18 15.34
N ARG A 67 -0.54 -17.55 14.42
CA ARG A 67 -0.09 -16.37 13.69
C ARG A 67 -1.09 -15.24 13.88
N GLN A 68 -0.58 -14.06 14.16
CA GLN A 68 -1.38 -12.84 14.24
C GLN A 68 -0.97 -11.89 13.13
N GLU A 69 -1.89 -11.62 12.21
CA GLU A 69 -1.69 -10.64 11.14
C GLU A 69 -2.25 -9.28 11.54
N THR A 70 -1.49 -8.23 11.24
CA THR A 70 -1.92 -6.84 11.40
C THR A 70 -1.60 -6.06 10.13
N ILE A 71 -2.43 -5.07 9.83
CA ILE A 71 -2.27 -4.22 8.66
C ILE A 71 -2.19 -2.77 9.13
N THR A 72 -1.26 -2.01 8.54
CA THR A 72 -1.23 -0.54 8.63
C THR A 72 -1.25 0.06 7.22
N ARG A 73 -1.74 1.30 7.11
CA ARG A 73 -1.86 2.03 5.84
C ARG A 73 -1.43 3.47 6.03
N GLY A 74 -0.84 4.07 5.01
CA GLY A 74 -0.51 5.49 5.02
C GLY A 74 0.21 5.95 3.76
N CYS A 75 0.84 7.12 3.84
CA CYS A 75 1.73 7.65 2.81
C CYS A 75 3.10 6.92 2.85
N ALA A 76 3.75 6.75 1.71
CA ALA A 76 5.13 6.25 1.67
C ALA A 76 6.11 7.30 2.23
N GLN A 77 7.08 6.84 3.01
CA GLN A 77 8.08 7.72 3.63
C GLN A 77 9.17 8.08 2.63
N GLN A 78 8.95 9.15 1.86
CA GLN A 78 9.87 9.64 0.82
C GLN A 78 10.40 11.04 1.11
N LYS A 79 9.97 11.64 2.22
CA LYS A 79 10.40 12.96 2.67
C LYS A 79 11.83 12.87 3.20
N ASN A 80 12.77 13.46 2.48
CA ASN A 80 14.09 13.79 3.00
C ASN A 80 14.10 15.26 3.45
N THR A 81 14.62 15.53 4.65
CA THR A 81 14.73 16.89 5.18
C THR A 81 16.20 17.23 5.36
N THR A 82 16.67 18.24 4.61
CA THR A 82 18.05 18.73 4.68
C THR A 82 18.09 20.16 5.21
N GLN A 83 19.17 20.49 5.90
CA GLN A 83 19.45 21.86 6.34
C GLN A 83 20.36 22.51 5.31
N ILE A 84 19.91 23.61 4.72
CA ILE A 84 20.67 24.39 3.75
C ILE A 84 20.98 25.75 4.36
N PHE A 85 22.22 26.21 4.22
CA PHE A 85 22.62 27.53 4.71
C PHE A 85 22.50 28.54 3.55
N ARG A 86 21.52 29.43 3.62
CA ARG A 86 21.29 30.49 2.63
C ARG A 86 21.12 31.82 3.35
N ASN A 87 21.68 32.91 2.80
CA ASN A 87 21.52 34.26 3.35
C ASN A 87 21.85 34.41 4.85
N LYS A 88 22.90 33.71 5.32
CA LYS A 88 23.31 33.66 6.74
C LYS A 88 22.30 33.01 7.69
N GLN A 89 21.33 32.27 7.17
CA GLN A 89 20.32 31.56 7.94
C GLN A 89 20.27 30.08 7.53
N TRP A 90 19.93 29.23 8.50
CA TRP A 90 19.63 27.82 8.24
C TRP A 90 18.17 27.69 7.81
N GLU A 91 17.95 27.16 6.62
CA GLU A 91 16.64 26.90 6.06
C GLU A 91 16.44 25.38 5.91
N GLN A 92 15.23 24.90 6.19
CA GLN A 92 14.87 23.50 5.97
C GLN A 92 14.35 23.31 4.55
N GLU A 93 14.94 22.37 3.82
CA GLU A 93 14.48 21.96 2.50
C GLU A 93 13.89 20.55 2.59
N HIS A 94 12.74 20.35 1.94
CA HIS A 94 12.03 19.06 1.90
C HIS A 94 12.05 18.52 0.48
N LEU A 95 12.76 17.41 0.28
CA LEU A 95 12.91 16.76 -1.02
C LEU A 95 12.21 15.41 -0.98
N VAL A 96 11.41 15.13 -2.01
CA VAL A 96 10.78 13.81 -2.20
C VAL A 96 11.72 12.94 -3.02
N GLN A 97 12.11 11.78 -2.49
CA GLN A 97 12.99 10.83 -3.18
C GLN A 97 12.21 9.59 -3.64
N GLU A 98 12.39 9.20 -4.92
CA GLU A 98 11.85 7.96 -5.48
C GLU A 98 12.72 6.76 -5.05
N VAL A 99 12.55 6.31 -3.81
CA VAL A 99 13.33 5.20 -3.23
C VAL A 99 12.60 3.86 -3.22
N TYR A 100 11.33 3.84 -3.64
CA TYR A 100 10.50 2.63 -3.61
C TYR A 100 10.00 2.25 -5.00
N ASP A 101 10.06 0.96 -5.29
CA ASP A 101 9.41 0.38 -6.46
C ASP A 101 7.96 0.03 -6.13
N GLU A 102 7.12 0.03 -7.16
CA GLU A 102 5.72 -0.38 -7.04
C GLU A 102 5.58 -1.88 -6.82
N GLY A 103 4.58 -2.27 -6.03
CA GLY A 103 4.34 -3.65 -5.63
C GLY A 103 4.74 -3.96 -4.19
N CYS A 104 4.70 -5.24 -3.84
CA CYS A 104 4.99 -5.72 -2.49
C CYS A 104 6.38 -6.33 -2.38
N LYS A 105 7.10 -5.97 -1.32
CA LYS A 105 8.40 -6.55 -0.96
C LYS A 105 8.37 -7.03 0.49
N ASP A 106 8.90 -8.23 0.72
CA ASP A 106 9.15 -8.72 2.06
C ASP A 106 10.34 -7.99 2.66
N ILE A 107 10.16 -7.48 3.87
CA ILE A 107 11.21 -6.88 4.68
C ILE A 107 11.70 -7.99 5.59
N ASN A 108 12.87 -8.53 5.27
CA ASN A 108 13.49 -9.59 6.04
C ASN A 108 13.75 -9.09 7.47
N THR A 109 13.00 -9.64 8.41
CA THR A 109 13.28 -9.64 9.84
C THR A 109 13.63 -11.08 10.20
N ASP A 110 14.66 -11.27 11.02
CA ASP A 110 15.19 -12.61 11.31
C ASP A 110 14.10 -13.57 11.78
N ARG A 111 14.02 -14.77 11.21
CA ARG A 111 12.97 -15.78 11.43
C ARG A 111 13.09 -16.54 12.77
N LEU A 112 13.41 -15.86 13.86
CA LEU A 112 13.40 -16.47 15.20
C LEU A 112 11.97 -16.58 15.75
N ALA A 113 11.73 -17.44 16.74
CA ALA A 113 10.46 -17.44 17.46
C ALA A 113 10.22 -16.07 18.11
N GLY A 114 9.04 -15.46 17.88
CA GLY A 114 8.77 -14.06 18.23
C GLY A 114 9.16 -13.04 17.15
N SER A 115 9.68 -13.50 16.00
CA SER A 115 9.91 -12.65 14.84
C SER A 115 8.62 -12.15 14.22
N THR A 116 8.70 -10.94 13.64
CA THR A 116 7.58 -10.30 12.95
C THR A 116 7.92 -10.23 11.46
N GLU A 117 7.39 -11.12 10.65
CA GLU A 117 7.50 -11.00 9.19
C GLU A 117 6.75 -9.73 8.73
N LYS A 118 7.38 -8.94 7.86
CA LYS A 118 6.78 -7.70 7.36
C LYS A 118 6.80 -7.69 5.85
N LYS A 119 5.69 -7.26 5.25
CA LYS A 119 5.56 -7.02 3.81
C LYS A 119 5.09 -5.59 3.59
N ASN A 120 5.87 -4.82 2.84
CA ASN A 120 5.51 -3.47 2.44
C ASN A 120 5.06 -3.47 0.98
N CYS A 121 3.88 -2.91 0.74
CA CYS A 121 3.26 -2.77 -0.55
C CYS A 121 3.12 -1.29 -0.90
N TYR A 122 3.79 -0.88 -1.98
CA TYR A 122 3.76 0.49 -2.49
C TYR A 122 2.88 0.55 -3.73
N CYS A 123 2.07 1.59 -3.88
CA CYS A 123 1.20 1.80 -5.04
C CYS A 123 1.17 3.28 -5.45
N ARG A 124 1.03 3.57 -6.75
CA ARG A 124 0.82 4.93 -7.25
C ARG A 124 -0.67 5.21 -7.49
N GLY A 125 -1.03 6.48 -7.37
CA GLY A 125 -2.40 6.96 -7.59
C GLY A 125 -3.20 7.17 -6.31
N ASN A 126 -4.27 7.95 -6.43
CA ASN A 126 -5.10 8.31 -5.28
C ASN A 126 -5.82 7.09 -4.72
N LEU A 127 -5.74 6.93 -3.39
CA LEU A 127 -6.46 5.91 -2.61
C LEU A 127 -6.20 4.48 -3.10
N CYS A 128 -5.00 4.20 -3.60
CA CYS A 128 -4.65 2.90 -4.21
C CYS A 128 -4.33 1.78 -3.19
N ASN A 129 -4.21 2.10 -1.89
CA ASN A 129 -3.78 1.17 -0.84
C ASN A 129 -4.88 0.42 -0.03
N PRO A 130 -6.14 0.25 -0.48
CA PRO A 130 -7.04 -0.69 0.18
C PRO A 130 -6.74 -2.13 -0.25
N SER A 131 -6.40 -2.33 -1.53
CA SER A 131 -6.33 -3.62 -2.20
C SER A 131 -5.33 -4.56 -1.55
N SER A 132 -5.69 -5.83 -1.51
CA SER A 132 -4.72 -6.90 -1.32
C SER A 132 -4.07 -7.10 -2.69
N TYR A 133 -2.77 -6.88 -2.79
CA TYR A 133 -2.01 -7.34 -3.93
C TYR A 133 -2.10 -8.86 -3.95
N VAL A 134 -3.07 -9.38 -4.71
CA VAL A 134 -3.09 -10.79 -5.08
C VAL A 134 -1.97 -10.92 -6.09
N THR A 135 -0.84 -11.49 -5.67
CA THR A 135 0.14 -11.99 -6.62
C THR A 135 -0.55 -13.14 -7.36
N LEU A 136 -1.14 -12.83 -8.51
CA LEU A 136 -1.66 -13.84 -9.42
C LEU A 136 -0.44 -14.63 -9.93
N ASP A 137 -0.25 -15.83 -9.39
CA ASP A 137 0.79 -16.73 -9.86
C ASP A 137 0.45 -17.14 -11.30
N ILE A 138 1.29 -16.69 -12.24
CA ILE A 138 1.13 -16.92 -13.68
C ILE A 138 1.06 -18.44 -13.97
N ASN A 139 1.71 -19.27 -13.16
CA ASN A 139 1.67 -20.72 -13.34
C ASN A 139 0.27 -21.29 -13.07
N VAL A 140 -0.45 -20.75 -12.09
CA VAL A 140 -1.83 -21.16 -11.78
C VAL A 140 -2.77 -20.76 -12.92
N MET A 141 -2.57 -19.59 -13.52
CA MET A 141 -3.35 -19.13 -14.67
C MET A 141 -3.11 -20.00 -15.92
N ILE A 142 -1.86 -20.39 -16.19
CA ILE A 142 -1.55 -21.27 -17.33
C ILE A 142 -2.20 -22.64 -17.15
N ILE A 143 -2.15 -23.20 -15.94
CA ILE A 143 -2.80 -24.49 -15.63
C ILE A 143 -4.31 -24.36 -15.85
N THR A 144 -5.01 -23.39 -15.28
CA THR A 144 -6.47 -23.28 -15.46
C THR A 144 -6.86 -23.11 -16.94
N PHE A 145 -6.09 -22.34 -17.72
CA PHE A 145 -6.33 -22.22 -19.17
C PHE A 145 -6.15 -23.54 -19.92
N LEU A 146 -5.11 -24.32 -19.62
CA LEU A 146 -4.87 -25.62 -20.28
C LEU A 146 -5.95 -26.65 -19.95
N TRP A 147 -6.50 -26.63 -18.73
CA TRP A 147 -7.55 -27.55 -18.31
C TRP A 147 -8.94 -27.18 -18.87
N LEU A 148 -9.19 -25.88 -19.13
CA LEU A 148 -10.46 -25.40 -19.71
C LEU A 148 -10.48 -25.36 -21.24
N TRP A 149 -9.31 -25.28 -21.89
CA TRP A 149 -9.16 -25.31 -23.35
C TRP A 149 -9.91 -26.44 -24.07
N PRO A 150 -9.89 -27.71 -23.60
CA PRO A 150 -10.61 -28.79 -24.27
C PRO A 150 -12.14 -28.65 -24.18
N TYR A 151 -12.69 -27.99 -23.16
CA TYR A 151 -14.13 -27.84 -22.97
C TYR A 151 -14.75 -26.77 -23.87
N ILE A 152 -13.96 -25.74 -24.26
CA ILE A 152 -14.39 -24.71 -25.21
C ILE A 152 -14.59 -25.34 -26.60
N ASN A 153 -13.64 -26.17 -27.04
CA ASN A 153 -13.71 -26.85 -28.33
C ASN A 153 -14.85 -27.89 -28.41
N LEU A 154 -15.23 -28.52 -27.28
CA LEU A 154 -16.34 -29.47 -27.26
C LEU A 154 -17.70 -28.77 -27.44
N PHE A 155 -17.86 -27.54 -26.92
CA PHE A 155 -19.10 -26.78 -27.06
C PHE A 155 -19.34 -26.36 -28.53
N ASP A 156 -18.30 -25.93 -29.25
CA ASP A 156 -18.39 -25.56 -30.67
C ASP A 156 -18.72 -26.76 -31.57
N ILE A 157 -18.20 -27.95 -31.23
CA ILE A 157 -18.50 -29.19 -31.94
C ILE A 157 -19.96 -29.61 -31.72
N VAL A 158 -20.47 -29.54 -30.48
CA VAL A 158 -21.86 -29.92 -30.16
C VAL A 158 -22.86 -28.97 -30.81
N VAL A 159 -22.58 -27.66 -30.84
CA VAL A 159 -23.43 -26.66 -31.53
C VAL A 159 -23.45 -26.88 -33.04
N SER A 160 -22.35 -27.34 -33.64
CA SER A 160 -22.29 -27.66 -35.07
C SER A 160 -23.07 -28.93 -35.46
N TYR A 161 -23.31 -29.85 -34.52
CA TYR A 161 -24.11 -31.07 -34.75
C TYR A 161 -25.61 -30.88 -34.54
N LEU A 162 -26.04 -29.76 -33.94
CA LEU A 162 -27.45 -29.45 -33.64
C LEU A 162 -28.09 -28.47 -34.65
N LYS A 163 -27.43 -28.24 -35.79
CA LYS A 163 -27.89 -27.37 -36.88
C LYS A 163 -27.92 -28.14 -38.19
#